data_AF-A0A7J2S5I7-F1
#
_entry.id   AF-A0A7J2S5I7-F1
#
_cell.length_a   1.000
_cell.length_b   1.000
_cell.length_c   1.000
_cell.angle_alpha   90.00
_cell.angle_beta   90.00
_cell.angle_gamma   90.00
#
_symmetry.space_group_name_H-M   'P 1'
#
loop_
_entity.id
_entity.type
_entity.pdbx_description
1 polymer ?
#
loop_
_entity_poly.entity_id
_entity_poly.type
_entity_poly.pdbx_seq_one_letter_code
_entity_poly.pdbx_strand_id
1 'polypeptide(L)'
;MVRLRSPKPLQASHTSKIFEDIVLREENRIAGIVVNWTPVESLPRQITCVDPVALEARAVIDATGHDANVVKKLEERGMIKTKGFGAMWVERAEDLIVEYSGEVHPGLFACGMAVSTTYGLPRTGPTFGAMLLSEKKVADEVLKKLR
;
A
#
# COMPACT_ATOMS: atom_id res chain seq x y z
N MET A 1 -12.84 -30.82 -29.42
CA MET A 1 -12.63 -29.45 -28.92
C MET A 1 -12.32 -29.52 -27.42
N VAL A 2 -11.05 -29.68 -27.07
CA VAL A 2 -10.60 -29.82 -25.66
C VAL A 2 -10.39 -28.42 -25.09
N ARG A 3 -11.18 -28.04 -24.10
CA ARG A 3 -11.04 -26.78 -23.36
C ARG A 3 -9.81 -26.90 -22.47
N LEU A 4 -8.68 -26.33 -22.88
CA LEU A 4 -7.53 -26.15 -22.01
C LEU A 4 -7.93 -25.17 -20.90
N ARG A 5 -7.94 -25.64 -19.65
CA ARG A 5 -8.07 -24.76 -18.49
C ARG A 5 -6.80 -23.92 -18.45
N SER A 6 -6.96 -22.60 -18.52
CA SER A 6 -5.86 -21.66 -18.31
C SER A 6 -5.21 -21.96 -16.95
N PRO A 7 -3.87 -22.08 -16.86
CA PRO A 7 -3.22 -22.18 -15.57
C PRO A 7 -3.52 -20.90 -14.77
N LYS A 8 -3.91 -21.06 -13.50
CA LYS A 8 -3.94 -19.95 -12.56
C LYS A 8 -2.54 -19.33 -12.55
N PRO A 9 -2.40 -18.00 -12.64
CA PRO A 9 -1.08 -17.39 -12.58
C PRO A 9 -0.47 -17.68 -11.21
N LEU A 10 0.63 -18.46 -11.20
CA LEU A 10 1.55 -18.48 -10.08
C LEU A 10 2.28 -17.13 -10.08
N GLN A 11 1.77 -16.17 -9.31
CA GLN A 11 2.55 -15.00 -8.95
C GLN A 11 3.45 -15.37 -7.76
N ALA A 12 4.57 -16.03 -8.06
CA ALA A 12 5.66 -16.17 -7.10
C ALA A 12 6.59 -14.95 -7.24
N SER A 13 6.23 -13.85 -6.58
CA SER A 13 7.20 -12.78 -6.29
C SER A 13 8.00 -13.18 -5.05
N HIS A 14 9.32 -13.08 -5.11
CA HIS A 14 10.27 -13.65 -4.14
C HIS A 14 10.40 -12.85 -2.83
N THR A 15 9.38 -12.07 -2.45
CA THR A 15 9.36 -11.40 -1.14
C THR A 15 8.59 -12.28 -0.17
N SER A 16 9.32 -12.91 0.75
CA SER A 16 8.80 -13.93 1.67
C SER A 16 7.80 -13.42 2.72
N LYS A 17 7.21 -12.23 2.58
CA LYS A 17 6.29 -11.63 3.56
C LYS A 17 5.17 -10.91 2.83
N ILE A 18 3.94 -11.32 3.10
CA ILE A 18 2.74 -10.67 2.59
C ILE A 18 2.22 -9.75 3.69
N PHE A 19 1.92 -8.50 3.32
CA PHE A 19 1.15 -7.59 4.15
C PHE A 19 -0.27 -8.15 4.27
N GLU A 20 -0.71 -8.42 5.50
CA GLU A 20 -2.03 -9.01 5.77
C GLU A 20 -3.00 -7.96 6.32
N ASP A 21 -2.54 -7.17 7.30
CA ASP A 21 -3.40 -6.18 7.96
C ASP A 21 -2.63 -5.04 8.63
N ILE A 22 -3.34 -4.18 9.37
CA ILE A 22 -2.83 -3.01 10.08
C ILE A 22 -2.96 -3.16 11.60
N VAL A 23 -2.03 -2.55 12.34
CA VAL A 23 -2.16 -2.39 13.80
C VAL A 23 -2.76 -1.01 14.09
N LEU A 24 -3.88 -1.00 14.80
CA LEU A 24 -4.55 0.22 15.27
C LEU A 24 -4.35 0.41 16.78
N ARG A 25 -4.17 1.66 17.20
CA ARG A 25 -4.09 2.09 18.60
C ARG A 25 -5.16 3.15 18.89
N GLU A 26 -5.04 3.83 20.02
CA GLU A 26 -5.98 4.86 20.46
C GLU A 26 -6.26 5.88 19.34
N GLU A 27 -7.49 6.39 19.31
CA GLU A 27 -7.95 7.36 18.29
C GLU A 27 -7.83 6.84 16.83
N ASN A 28 -7.87 5.52 16.65
CA ASN A 28 -7.69 4.84 15.37
C ASN A 28 -6.34 5.10 14.69
N ARG A 29 -5.33 5.58 15.42
CA ARG A 29 -4.00 5.82 14.85
C ARG A 29 -3.38 4.51 14.35
N ILE A 30 -2.78 4.56 13.16
CA ILE A 30 -1.95 3.45 12.63
C ILE A 30 -0.65 3.40 13.42
N ALA A 31 -0.37 2.22 13.99
CA ALA A 31 0.78 1.98 14.86
C ALA A 31 1.63 0.79 14.41
N GLY A 32 1.42 0.29 13.19
CA GLY A 32 2.15 -0.85 12.68
C GLY A 32 1.44 -1.58 11.57
N ILE A 33 2.05 -2.66 11.13
CA ILE A 33 1.51 -3.58 10.12
C ILE A 33 1.50 -5.00 10.66
N VAL A 34 0.63 -5.82 10.09
CA VAL A 34 0.52 -7.24 10.34
C VAL A 34 1.00 -7.96 9.09
N VAL A 35 1.97 -8.85 9.26
CA VAL A 35 2.59 -9.59 8.17
C VAL A 35 2.49 -11.09 8.37
N ASN A 36 2.42 -11.81 7.27
CA ASN A 36 2.42 -13.27 7.26
C ASN A 36 3.34 -13.82 6.17
N TRP A 37 3.55 -15.13 6.18
CA TRP A 37 4.48 -15.80 5.26
C TRP A 37 3.75 -16.34 4.03
N THR A 38 4.22 -16.01 2.82
CA THR A 38 3.60 -16.36 1.53
C THR A 38 3.16 -17.83 1.40
N PRO A 39 3.93 -18.82 1.84
CA PRO A 39 3.55 -20.22 1.72
C PRO A 39 2.34 -20.61 2.55
N VAL A 40 1.98 -19.88 3.62
CA VAL A 40 0.74 -20.13 4.38
C VAL A 40 -0.47 -20.09 3.44
N GLU A 41 -0.50 -19.22 2.43
CA GLU A 41 -1.59 -19.15 1.45
C GLU A 41 -1.66 -20.38 0.53
N SER A 42 -0.52 -21.06 0.33
CA SER A 42 -0.41 -22.25 -0.52
C SER A 42 -0.61 -23.57 0.24
N LEU A 43 -0.70 -23.53 1.56
CA LEU A 43 -0.89 -24.72 2.38
C LEU A 43 -2.35 -25.23 2.31
N PRO A 44 -2.57 -26.54 2.50
CA PRO A 44 -3.92 -27.09 2.69
C PRO A 44 -4.65 -26.37 3.83
N ARG A 45 -5.95 -26.08 3.65
CA ARG A 45 -6.80 -25.36 4.63
C ARG A 45 -6.73 -25.93 6.05
N GLN A 46 -6.35 -27.19 6.21
CA GLN A 46 -6.16 -27.84 7.50
C GLN A 46 -4.96 -27.32 8.32
N ILE A 47 -4.01 -26.62 7.70
CA ILE A 47 -2.80 -26.07 8.36
C ILE A 47 -2.56 -24.59 8.03
N THR A 48 -3.56 -23.89 7.48
CA THR A 48 -3.48 -22.43 7.21
C THR A 48 -3.70 -21.57 8.47
N CYS A 49 -3.91 -22.17 9.63
CA CYS A 49 -4.12 -21.48 10.91
C CYS A 49 -2.79 -21.03 11.53
N VAL A 50 -1.94 -20.36 10.75
CA VAL A 50 -0.72 -19.73 11.25
C VAL A 50 -1.05 -18.27 11.52
N ASP A 51 -1.01 -17.90 12.81
CA ASP A 51 -1.29 -16.53 13.23
C ASP A 51 -0.23 -15.57 12.65
N PRO A 52 -0.64 -14.39 12.18
CA PRO A 52 0.29 -13.42 11.64
C PRO A 52 1.06 -12.69 12.74
N VAL A 53 2.13 -11.99 12.35
CA VAL A 53 3.01 -11.25 13.26
C VAL A 53 2.78 -9.75 13.12
N ALA A 54 2.56 -9.07 14.24
CA ALA A 54 2.48 -7.61 14.30
C ALA A 54 3.88 -6.99 14.38
N LEU A 55 4.13 -5.98 13.54
CA LEU A 55 5.32 -5.13 13.55
C LEU A 55 4.89 -3.71 13.89
N GLU A 56 5.25 -3.24 15.08
CA GLU A 56 4.87 -1.91 15.55
C GLU A 56 5.81 -0.81 15.01
N ALA A 57 5.24 0.34 14.68
CA ALA A 57 5.95 1.50 14.19
C ALA A 57 5.23 2.80 14.58
N ARG A 58 6.01 3.88 14.81
CA ARG A 58 5.46 5.23 15.05
C ARG A 58 4.86 5.85 13.79
N ALA A 59 5.30 5.41 12.62
CA ALA A 59 4.83 5.83 11.30
C ALA A 59 4.92 4.65 10.31
N VAL A 60 3.88 4.46 9.50
CA VAL A 60 3.82 3.50 8.41
C VAL A 60 3.75 4.28 7.09
N ILE A 61 4.48 3.84 6.07
CA ILE A 61 4.49 4.45 4.74
C ILE A 61 3.95 3.44 3.73
N ASP A 62 2.83 3.75 3.08
CA ASP A 62 2.28 2.99 1.97
C ASP A 62 2.96 3.40 0.66
N ALA A 63 3.95 2.62 0.28
CA ALA A 63 4.66 2.69 -1.01
C ALA A 63 4.31 1.47 -1.90
N THR A 64 3.15 0.85 -1.70
CA THR A 64 2.78 -0.41 -2.40
C THR A 64 2.28 -0.19 -3.84
N GLY A 65 2.40 1.04 -4.35
CA GLY A 65 2.01 1.39 -5.71
C GLY A 65 0.49 1.47 -5.87
N HIS A 66 -0.02 1.05 -7.03
CA HIS A 66 -1.43 1.19 -7.38
C HIS A 66 -2.38 0.44 -6.44
N ASP A 67 -1.90 -0.63 -5.80
CA ASP A 67 -2.73 -1.45 -4.92
C ASP A 67 -3.08 -0.72 -3.63
N ALA A 68 -2.21 0.19 -3.16
CA ALA A 68 -2.38 0.98 -1.93
C ALA A 68 -2.83 0.10 -0.75
N ASN A 69 -2.13 -1.02 -0.54
CA ASN A 69 -2.55 -2.11 0.33
C ASN A 69 -2.89 -1.65 1.75
N VAL A 70 -2.10 -0.72 2.31
CA VAL A 70 -2.30 -0.24 3.69
C VAL A 70 -3.49 0.71 3.75
N VAL A 71 -3.60 1.62 2.78
CA VAL A 71 -4.75 2.53 2.65
C VAL A 71 -6.05 1.74 2.46
N LYS A 72 -6.03 0.68 1.64
CA LYS A 72 -7.19 -0.19 1.41
C LYS A 72 -7.66 -0.89 2.69
N LYS A 73 -6.76 -1.28 3.60
CA LYS A 73 -7.16 -1.86 4.90
C LYS A 73 -7.89 -0.87 5.82
N LEU A 74 -7.61 0.44 5.69
CA LEU A 74 -8.40 1.48 6.35
C LEU A 74 -9.76 1.70 5.65
N GLU A 75 -9.79 1.63 4.32
CA GLU A 75 -11.03 1.76 3.54
C GLU A 75 -12.01 0.63 3.82
N GLU A 76 -11.53 -0.61 3.91
CA GLU A 76 -12.32 -1.80 4.30
C GLU A 76 -13.02 -1.61 5.66
N ARG A 77 -12.44 -0.78 6.53
CA ARG A 77 -12.97 -0.45 7.87
C ARG A 77 -13.82 0.83 7.90
N GLY A 78 -14.02 1.49 6.76
CA GLY A 78 -14.77 2.74 6.66
C GLY A 78 -14.08 3.95 7.29
N MET A 79 -12.78 3.88 7.55
CA MET A 79 -12.01 4.97 8.18
C MET A 79 -11.51 6.00 7.16
N ILE A 80 -11.33 5.58 5.92
CA ILE A 80 -10.99 6.45 4.80
C ILE A 80 -11.83 6.06 3.58
N LYS A 81 -12.07 7.01 2.67
CA LYS A 81 -12.70 6.73 1.38
C LYS A 81 -11.71 7.03 0.26
N THR A 82 -11.33 6.01 -0.49
CA THR A 82 -10.48 6.18 -1.67
C THR A 82 -11.33 6.40 -2.92
N LYS A 83 -10.72 6.99 -3.95
CA LYS A 83 -11.38 7.19 -5.25
C LYS A 83 -10.88 6.23 -6.34
N GLY A 84 -9.87 5.41 -6.04
CA GLY A 84 -9.11 4.67 -7.04
C GLY A 84 -8.14 5.60 -7.78
N PHE A 85 -7.56 5.14 -8.88
CA PHE A 85 -6.69 5.95 -9.74
C PHE A 85 -7.38 6.27 -11.07
N GLY A 86 -7.04 7.42 -11.65
CA GLY A 86 -7.57 7.90 -12.92
C GLY A 86 -6.85 7.34 -14.15
N ALA A 87 -7.31 7.77 -15.33
CA ALA A 87 -6.64 7.51 -16.60
C ALA A 87 -5.23 8.14 -16.64
N MET A 88 -4.43 7.76 -17.63
CA MET A 88 -3.06 8.25 -17.76
C MET A 88 -3.05 9.70 -18.23
N TRP A 89 -2.35 10.55 -17.48
CA TRP A 89 -1.96 11.91 -17.87
C TRP A 89 -0.64 12.18 -17.17
N VAL A 90 0.47 11.95 -17.87
CA VAL A 90 1.80 11.84 -17.27
C VAL A 90 2.21 13.14 -16.58
N GLU A 91 2.18 14.25 -17.30
CA GLU A 91 2.63 15.55 -16.81
C GLU A 91 1.82 15.97 -15.58
N ARG A 92 0.50 15.79 -15.62
CA ARG A 92 -0.39 16.14 -14.50
C ARG A 92 -0.25 15.17 -13.33
N ALA A 93 -0.04 13.88 -13.60
CA ALA A 93 0.14 12.88 -12.56
C ALA A 93 1.42 13.13 -11.76
N GLU A 94 2.52 13.48 -12.42
CA GLU A 94 3.79 13.65 -11.74
C GLU A 94 3.74 14.77 -10.69
N ASP A 95 3.21 15.93 -11.07
CA ASP A 95 3.04 17.06 -10.14
C ASP A 95 2.09 16.71 -8.99
N LEU A 96 0.91 16.16 -9.31
CA LEU A 96 -0.13 15.87 -8.32
C LEU A 96 0.30 14.80 -7.32
N ILE A 97 1.04 13.77 -7.76
CA ILE A 97 1.53 12.73 -6.86
C ILE A 97 2.48 13.32 -5.82
N VAL A 98 3.43 14.16 -6.23
CA VAL A 98 4.36 14.81 -5.28
C VAL A 98 3.59 15.76 -4.35
N GLU A 99 2.65 16.53 -4.88
CA GLU A 99 1.83 17.47 -4.12
C GLU A 99 1.00 16.77 -3.03
N TYR A 100 0.32 15.66 -3.36
CA TYR A 100 -0.59 14.96 -2.46
C TYR A 100 0.08 13.89 -1.59
N SER A 101 1.36 13.58 -1.82
CA SER A 101 2.11 12.67 -0.94
C SER A 101 2.28 13.25 0.46
N GLY A 102 2.07 12.45 1.50
CA GLY A 102 2.08 12.92 2.88
C GLY A 102 1.28 12.00 3.81
N GLU A 103 0.95 12.51 5.00
CA GLU A 103 0.10 11.79 5.97
C GLU A 103 -1.37 11.74 5.49
N VAL A 104 -1.88 10.54 5.22
CA VAL A 104 -3.25 10.31 4.72
C VAL A 104 -4.23 9.94 5.83
N HIS A 105 -3.72 9.44 6.95
CA HIS A 105 -4.43 9.11 8.17
C HIS A 105 -3.42 9.21 9.33
N PRO A 106 -3.80 9.57 10.57
CA PRO A 106 -2.89 9.54 11.71
C PRO A 106 -2.01 8.28 11.75
N GLY A 107 -0.70 8.46 11.61
CA GLY A 107 0.30 7.38 11.63
C GLY A 107 0.54 6.67 10.29
N LEU A 108 -0.21 6.99 9.24
CA LEU A 108 -0.06 6.45 7.90
C LEU A 108 0.24 7.54 6.88
N PHE A 109 1.32 7.33 6.13
CA PHE A 109 1.74 8.17 5.02
C PHE A 109 1.57 7.40 3.72
N ALA A 110 1.33 8.09 2.61
CA ALA A 110 1.34 7.50 1.27
C ALA A 110 2.27 8.29 0.35
N CYS A 111 2.97 7.57 -0.53
CA CYS A 111 3.80 8.13 -1.59
C CYS A 111 3.62 7.33 -2.90
N GLY A 112 4.19 7.84 -3.99
CA GLY A 112 4.10 7.21 -5.30
C GLY A 112 2.67 6.95 -5.76
N MET A 113 2.45 5.83 -6.45
CA MET A 113 1.13 5.51 -7.01
C MET A 113 0.05 5.19 -5.95
N ALA A 114 0.41 4.91 -4.69
CA ALA A 114 -0.58 4.71 -3.62
C ALA A 114 -1.37 6.01 -3.36
N VAL A 115 -0.74 7.16 -3.55
CA VAL A 115 -1.36 8.50 -3.45
C VAL A 115 -2.41 8.68 -4.54
N SER A 116 -2.10 8.26 -5.76
CA SER A 116 -3.05 8.31 -6.88
C SER A 116 -4.29 7.49 -6.57
N THR A 117 -4.14 6.26 -6.07
CA THR A 117 -5.25 5.40 -5.63
C THR A 117 -6.04 6.00 -4.48
N THR A 118 -5.35 6.63 -3.53
CA THR A 118 -5.98 7.26 -2.37
C THR A 118 -6.88 8.43 -2.79
N TYR A 119 -6.37 9.31 -3.66
CA TYR A 119 -7.01 10.60 -3.94
C TYR A 119 -7.74 10.70 -5.29
N GLY A 120 -7.68 9.69 -6.16
CA GLY A 120 -8.32 9.77 -7.49
C GLY A 120 -7.47 10.45 -8.55
N LEU A 121 -6.14 10.40 -8.43
CA LEU A 121 -5.25 11.15 -9.33
C LEU A 121 -4.95 10.36 -10.61
N PRO A 122 -4.53 11.02 -11.71
CA PRO A 122 -4.06 10.34 -12.91
C PRO A 122 -2.80 9.47 -12.65
N ARG A 123 -2.48 8.57 -13.59
CA ARG A 123 -1.28 7.69 -13.52
C ARG A 123 -0.11 8.19 -14.38
N THR A 124 1.13 7.94 -13.93
CA THR A 124 2.39 8.55 -14.48
C THR A 124 2.98 7.88 -15.72
N GLY A 125 2.35 6.87 -16.33
CA GLY A 125 2.99 6.17 -17.46
C GLY A 125 4.38 5.62 -17.11
N PRO A 126 5.31 5.46 -18.07
CA PRO A 126 6.66 4.96 -17.81
C PRO A 126 7.64 6.07 -17.37
N THR A 127 7.22 6.91 -16.40
CA THR A 127 8.06 7.96 -15.80
C THR A 127 8.16 7.75 -14.29
N PHE A 128 9.28 8.15 -13.70
CA PHE A 128 9.65 7.83 -12.32
C PHE A 128 10.03 9.05 -11.47
N GLY A 129 9.99 10.27 -12.03
CA GLY A 129 10.41 11.48 -11.32
C GLY A 129 9.56 11.71 -10.08
N ALA A 130 8.24 11.61 -10.24
CA ALA A 130 7.31 11.74 -9.12
C ALA A 130 7.45 10.65 -8.06
N MET A 131 7.85 9.43 -8.43
CA MET A 131 8.04 8.34 -7.45
C MET A 131 9.17 8.70 -6.49
N LEU A 132 10.32 9.12 -7.01
CA LEU A 132 11.46 9.49 -6.18
C LEU A 132 11.19 10.75 -5.35
N LEU A 133 10.58 11.78 -5.95
CA LEU A 133 10.34 13.05 -5.27
C LEU A 133 9.26 12.94 -4.19
N SER A 134 8.21 12.14 -4.43
CA SER A 134 7.17 11.88 -3.41
C SER A 134 7.73 11.13 -2.20
N GLU A 135 8.55 10.10 -2.42
CA GLU A 135 9.19 9.35 -1.35
C GLU A 135 10.11 10.23 -0.51
N LYS A 136 10.94 11.06 -1.16
CA LYS A 136 11.81 12.02 -0.46
C LYS A 136 10.99 12.97 0.43
N LYS A 137 9.91 13.53 -0.11
CA LYS A 137 9.00 14.42 0.63
C LYS A 137 8.45 13.73 1.88
N VAL A 138 7.92 12.52 1.73
CA VAL A 138 7.36 11.75 2.86
C VAL A 138 8.44 11.39 3.87
N ALA A 139 9.63 10.99 3.44
CA ALA A 139 10.74 10.70 4.34
C ALA A 139 11.11 11.93 5.18
N ASP A 140 11.20 13.12 4.56
CA ASP A 140 11.49 14.38 5.27
C ASP A 140 10.38 14.73 6.29
N GLU A 141 9.11 14.53 5.95
CA GLU A 141 7.98 14.75 6.87
C GLU A 141 7.99 13.77 8.05
N VAL A 142 8.23 12.49 7.79
CA VAL A 142 8.32 11.45 8.82
C VAL A 142 9.51 11.74 9.75
N LEU A 143 10.68 12.08 9.22
CA LEU A 143 11.85 12.45 10.01
C LEU A 143 11.57 13.64 10.93
N LYS A 144 10.84 14.66 10.46
CA LYS A 144 10.44 15.80 11.30
C LYS A 144 9.51 15.42 12.44
N LYS A 145 8.66 14.40 12.26
CA LYS A 145 7.73 13.91 13.31
C LYS A 145 8.38 12.93 14.28
N LEU A 146 9.46 12.27 13.89
CA LEU A 146 10.16 11.29 14.72
C LEU A 146 11.25 11.90 15.62
N ARG A 147 11.83 13.04 15.18
CA ARG A 147 12.73 13.89 15.97
C ARG A 147 11.98 14.61 17.07
#